data_AF-A0A2D9LXQ0-F1
#
_entry.id   AF-A0A2D9LXQ0-F1
#
_cell.length_a   1.000
_cell.length_b   1.000
_cell.length_c   1.000
_cell.angle_alpha   90.00
_cell.angle_beta   90.00
_cell.angle_gamma   90.00
#
_symmetry.space_group_name_H-M   'P 1'
#
loop_
_entity.id
_entity.type
_entity.pdbx_description
1 polymer ?
#
loop_
_entity_poly.entity_id
_entity_poly.type
_entity_poly.pdbx_seq_one_letter_code
_entity_poly.pdbx_strand_id
1 'polypeptide(L)'
;MVTPSTARQPENEEEQISYAQYVIDPEAATAIQRSLPVLIASRRCYMDQQADDEISTDDKDLKQYIKRIADHCSKEQDYLLPDTPLKEAIFRVMLSEGNNPLNAEDISGVMTSKWAMTPFPRNTSPEVIQRLLSASANYCISRVPDPEPEPVPEPPAVEPSPAMADASAESSPSEEGAGE
;
A
#
# COMPACT_ATOMS: atom_id res chain seq x y z
N MET A 1 8.66 33.30 -46.06
CA MET A 1 8.03 31.97 -45.98
C MET A 1 9.04 30.99 -45.41
N VAL A 2 8.57 30.03 -44.61
CA VAL A 2 9.25 28.86 -43.98
C VAL A 2 10.29 29.16 -42.86
N THR A 3 9.84 29.38 -41.61
CA THR A 3 9.68 28.45 -40.46
C THR A 3 10.95 28.26 -39.61
N PRO A 4 10.93 28.57 -38.29
CA PRO A 4 11.98 28.17 -37.37
C PRO A 4 11.88 26.67 -37.04
N SER A 5 13.00 25.96 -37.20
CA SER A 5 13.15 24.56 -36.80
C SER A 5 13.21 24.48 -35.28
N THR A 6 12.09 24.10 -34.67
CA THR A 6 12.03 23.73 -33.26
C THR A 6 12.68 22.35 -33.10
N ALA A 7 13.86 22.32 -32.49
CA ALA A 7 14.49 21.08 -32.07
C ALA A 7 13.73 20.54 -30.84
N ARG A 8 12.91 19.53 -31.11
CA ARG A 8 12.14 18.76 -30.13
C ARG A 8 13.10 18.11 -29.12
N GLN A 9 13.03 18.52 -27.86
CA GLN A 9 13.70 17.83 -26.76
C GLN A 9 13.11 16.42 -26.62
N PRO A 10 13.89 15.40 -26.26
CA PRO A 10 13.35 14.10 -25.92
C PRO A 10 12.52 14.25 -24.63
N GLU A 11 11.24 13.95 -24.78
CA GLU A 11 10.29 13.72 -23.70
C GLU A 11 10.84 12.60 -22.79
N ASN A 12 11.20 12.98 -21.57
CA ASN A 12 11.57 12.08 -20.48
C ASN A 12 10.30 11.34 -20.08
N GLU A 13 10.06 10.17 -20.66
CA GLU A 13 9.08 9.21 -20.15
C GLU A 13 9.54 8.79 -18.75
N GLU A 14 9.05 9.50 -17.73
CA GLU A 14 9.17 9.07 -16.33
C GLU A 14 8.49 7.71 -16.22
N GLU A 15 9.28 6.65 -16.33
CA GLU A 15 8.87 5.30 -15.97
C GLU A 15 8.38 5.38 -14.52
N GLN A 16 7.06 5.32 -14.33
CA GLN A 16 6.43 5.46 -13.02
C GLN A 16 6.77 4.21 -12.22
N ILE A 17 7.88 4.25 -11.48
CA ILE A 17 8.32 3.16 -10.61
C ILE A 17 7.25 3.00 -9.53
N SER A 18 6.47 1.91 -9.60
CA SER A 18 5.48 1.59 -8.59
C SER A 18 6.13 0.86 -7.42
N TYR A 19 6.08 1.49 -6.23
CA TYR A 19 6.58 0.89 -5.00
C TYR A 19 5.46 0.14 -4.28
N ALA A 20 5.79 -1.01 -3.69
CA ALA A 20 4.85 -1.79 -2.90
C ALA A 20 4.44 -1.03 -1.63
N GLN A 21 3.19 -1.24 -1.20
CA GLN A 21 2.69 -0.71 0.07
C GLN A 21 3.01 -1.65 1.24
N TYR A 22 3.20 -1.08 2.42
CA TYR A 22 3.55 -1.79 3.64
C TYR A 22 2.74 -1.29 4.84
N VAL A 23 2.47 -2.21 5.77
CA VAL A 23 1.84 -1.95 7.07
C VAL A 23 2.57 -2.70 8.18
N ILE A 24 2.46 -2.21 9.41
CA ILE A 24 2.81 -2.96 10.61
C ILE A 24 1.65 -3.92 10.90
N ASP A 25 1.95 -5.21 10.91
CA ASP A 25 0.99 -6.29 10.90
C ASP A 25 0.99 -7.05 12.24
N PRO A 26 -0.12 -7.03 13.00
CA PRO A 26 -0.28 -7.79 14.24
C PRO A 26 -0.18 -9.31 14.06
N GLU A 27 -0.60 -9.84 12.90
CA GLU A 27 -0.53 -11.27 12.62
C GLU A 27 0.92 -11.71 12.43
N ALA A 28 1.70 -10.93 11.68
CA ALA A 28 3.14 -11.13 11.56
C ALA A 28 3.85 -11.09 12.92
N ALA A 29 3.43 -10.21 13.83
CA ALA A 29 3.99 -10.14 15.18
C ALA A 29 3.71 -11.42 15.99
N THR A 30 2.49 -11.95 15.89
CA THR A 30 2.09 -13.20 16.54
C THR A 30 2.89 -14.38 16.01
N ALA A 31 3.11 -14.45 14.69
CA ALA A 31 3.88 -15.51 14.04
C ALA A 31 5.34 -15.59 14.54
N ILE A 32 5.95 -14.45 14.88
CA ILE A 32 7.32 -14.39 15.42
C ILE A 32 7.38 -14.28 16.95
N GLN A 33 6.25 -14.52 17.64
CA GLN A 33 6.11 -14.45 19.10
C GLN A 33 6.60 -13.12 19.71
N ARG A 34 6.32 -12.01 19.02
CA ARG A 34 6.74 -10.67 19.44
C ARG A 34 5.54 -9.88 19.90
N SER A 35 5.63 -9.29 21.09
CA SER A 35 4.58 -8.41 21.60
C SER A 35 4.62 -7.07 20.87
N LEU A 36 3.71 -6.91 19.90
CA LEU A 36 3.56 -5.68 19.15
C LEU A 36 3.14 -4.48 20.03
N PRO A 37 2.21 -4.62 21.00
CA PRO A 37 1.85 -3.53 21.90
C PRO A 37 3.05 -2.97 22.66
N VAL A 38 3.90 -3.85 23.21
CA VAL A 38 5.14 -3.44 23.92
C VAL A 38 6.13 -2.77 22.97
N LEU A 39 6.26 -3.30 21.75
CA LEU A 39 7.13 -2.72 20.73
C LEU A 39 6.69 -1.30 20.38
N ILE A 40 5.39 -1.05 20.18
CA ILE A 40 4.86 0.28 19.83
C ILE A 40 4.87 1.22 21.05
N ALA A 41 4.47 0.75 22.23
CA ALA A 41 4.41 1.57 23.45
C ALA A 41 5.76 2.20 23.80
N SER A 42 6.86 1.47 23.57
CA SER A 42 8.24 1.95 23.78
C SER A 42 8.73 2.99 22.75
N ARG A 43 7.94 3.29 21.71
CA ARG A 43 8.25 4.32 20.70
C ARG A 43 7.51 5.63 20.91
N ARG A 44 6.61 5.70 21.90
CA ARG A 44 5.96 6.96 22.32
C ARG A 44 7.01 7.99 22.77
N CYS A 45 6.64 9.25 22.84
CA CYS A 45 7.53 10.28 23.39
C CYS A 45 7.76 10.07 24.89
N TYR A 46 8.82 10.68 25.43
CA TYR A 46 9.21 10.53 26.84
C TYR A 46 8.06 10.82 27.82
N MET A 47 7.27 11.87 27.55
CA MET A 47 6.13 12.26 28.40
C MET A 47 5.04 11.17 28.41
N ASP A 48 4.67 10.64 27.24
CA ASP A 48 3.63 9.61 27.13
C ASP A 48 4.13 8.24 27.62
N GLN A 49 5.44 7.97 27.60
CA GLN A 49 5.99 6.76 28.21
C GLN A 49 5.93 6.78 29.75
N GLN A 50 6.15 7.96 30.36
CA GLN A 50 6.15 8.13 31.81
C GLN A 50 4.73 8.17 32.43
N ALA A 51 3.70 8.37 31.61
CA ALA A 51 2.32 8.50 32.08
C ALA A 51 1.65 7.16 32.42
N ASP A 52 2.23 6.03 31.99
CA ASP A 52 1.68 4.70 32.24
C ASP A 52 2.43 4.00 33.38
N ASP A 53 1.70 3.48 34.36
CA ASP A 53 2.27 2.64 35.41
C ASP A 53 2.63 1.23 34.90
N GLU A 54 1.88 0.71 33.92
CA GLU A 54 2.09 -0.60 33.28
C GLU A 54 1.74 -0.56 31.79
N ILE A 55 2.53 -1.23 30.95
CA ILE A 55 2.26 -1.37 29.50
C ILE A 55 1.30 -2.53 29.28
N SER A 56 0.12 -2.24 28.74
CA SER A 56 -0.87 -3.24 28.36
C SER A 56 -0.46 -3.99 27.09
N THR A 57 -0.83 -5.28 27.02
CA THR A 57 -0.65 -6.13 25.83
C THR A 57 -1.93 -6.32 25.02
N ASP A 58 -3.00 -5.58 25.31
CA ASP A 58 -4.28 -5.71 24.63
C ASP A 58 -4.33 -4.96 23.28
N ASP A 59 -5.07 -5.51 22.31
CA ASP A 59 -5.26 -4.91 20.98
C ASP A 59 -5.95 -3.53 21.02
N LYS A 60 -6.77 -3.27 22.03
CA LYS A 60 -7.42 -1.96 22.21
C LYS A 60 -6.40 -0.89 22.54
N ASP A 61 -5.38 -1.23 23.31
CA ASP A 61 -4.33 -0.32 23.72
C ASP A 61 -3.31 -0.15 22.60
N LEU A 62 -3.06 -1.20 21.80
CA LEU A 62 -2.28 -1.11 20.57
C LEU A 62 -2.76 0.04 19.67
N LYS A 63 -4.06 0.08 19.35
CA LYS A 63 -4.64 1.14 18.51
C LYS A 63 -4.55 2.51 19.17
N GLN A 64 -4.71 2.59 20.49
CA GLN A 64 -4.55 3.83 21.23
C GLN A 64 -3.12 4.35 21.19
N TYR A 65 -2.12 3.47 21.33
CA TYR A 65 -0.71 3.82 21.23
C TYR A 65 -0.39 4.36 19.84
N ILE A 66 -0.80 3.68 18.76
CA ILE A 66 -0.58 4.15 17.39
C ILE A 66 -1.21 5.54 17.18
N LYS A 67 -2.48 5.69 17.59
CA LYS A 67 -3.19 6.97 17.48
C LYS A 67 -2.48 8.08 18.25
N ARG A 68 -2.08 7.81 19.51
CA ARG A 68 -1.38 8.79 20.35
C ARG A 68 -0.02 9.18 19.75
N ILE A 69 0.67 8.23 19.11
CA ILE A 69 1.92 8.51 18.41
C ILE A 69 1.67 9.44 17.22
N ALA A 70 0.69 9.13 16.37
CA ALA A 70 0.34 9.95 15.20
C ALA A 70 -0.12 11.37 15.61
N ASP A 71 -0.98 11.47 16.63
CA ASP A 71 -1.59 12.74 17.04
C ASP A 71 -0.68 13.64 17.87
N HIS A 72 0.29 13.06 18.59
CA HIS A 72 1.12 13.77 19.57
C HIS A 72 2.60 13.45 19.44
N CYS A 73 3.01 12.20 19.71
CA CYS A 73 4.45 11.89 19.85
C CYS A 73 5.26 12.24 18.60
N SER A 74 4.70 12.05 17.40
CA SER A 74 5.35 12.31 16.11
C SER A 74 5.73 13.77 15.85
N LYS A 75 5.08 14.68 16.58
CA LYS A 75 5.24 16.14 16.48
C LYS A 75 6.35 16.65 17.40
N GLU A 76 6.76 15.85 18.37
CA GLU A 76 7.88 16.20 19.25
C GLU A 76 9.20 16.23 18.46
N GLN A 77 10.07 17.18 18.84
CA GLN A 77 11.33 17.43 18.14
C GLN A 77 12.32 16.25 18.26
N ASP A 78 12.19 15.47 19.32
CA ASP A 78 13.04 14.33 19.65
C ASP A 78 12.49 12.98 19.14
N TYR A 79 11.34 12.98 18.46
CA TYR A 79 10.72 11.71 18.02
C TYR A 79 11.51 10.99 16.92
N LEU A 80 12.15 11.74 16.01
CA LEU A 80 12.89 11.21 14.86
C LEU A 80 14.26 11.88 14.72
N LEU A 81 15.14 11.60 15.67
CA LEU A 81 16.47 12.21 15.75
C LEU A 81 17.38 11.85 14.55
N PRO A 82 18.35 12.71 14.20
CA PRO A 82 19.29 12.49 13.09
C PRO A 82 20.20 11.25 13.23
N ASP A 83 20.33 10.69 14.42
CA ASP A 83 21.10 9.49 14.74
C ASP A 83 20.23 8.22 14.82
N THR A 84 18.90 8.35 14.68
CA THR A 84 17.95 7.22 14.72
C THR A 84 18.29 6.20 13.63
N PRO A 85 18.55 4.91 13.93
CA PRO A 85 18.86 3.90 12.92
C PRO A 85 17.79 3.80 11.82
N LEU A 86 18.18 3.60 10.55
CA LEU A 86 17.23 3.67 9.42
C LEU A 86 15.99 2.77 9.57
N LYS A 87 16.16 1.51 10.03
CA LYS A 87 15.01 0.61 10.24
C LYS A 87 14.06 1.10 11.35
N GLU A 88 14.62 1.66 12.42
CA GLU A 88 13.83 2.25 13.51
C GLU A 88 13.11 3.51 13.02
N ALA A 89 13.77 4.34 12.21
CA ALA A 89 13.18 5.53 11.63
C ALA A 89 12.01 5.20 10.70
N ILE A 90 12.16 4.21 9.81
CA ILE A 90 11.08 3.70 8.95
C ILE A 90 9.88 3.28 9.80
N PHE A 91 10.11 2.47 10.84
CA PHE A 91 9.04 2.02 11.74
C PHE A 91 8.33 3.20 12.43
N ARG A 92 9.10 4.19 12.93
CA ARG A 92 8.56 5.40 13.55
C ARG A 92 7.74 6.26 12.61
N VAL A 93 8.11 6.33 11.33
CA VAL A 93 7.35 7.03 10.28
C VAL A 93 6.04 6.31 10.01
N MET A 94 6.06 4.97 9.87
CA MET A 94 4.81 4.21 9.71
C MET A 94 3.85 4.43 10.89
N LEU A 95 4.38 4.52 12.11
CA LEU A 95 3.58 4.85 13.30
C LEU A 95 3.08 6.32 13.31
N SER A 96 3.87 7.28 12.82
CA SER A 96 3.44 8.68 12.76
C SER A 96 2.30 8.89 11.78
N GLU A 97 2.26 8.10 10.70
CA GLU A 97 1.17 8.09 9.72
C GLU A 97 0.00 7.20 10.15
N GLY A 98 -0.05 6.78 11.42
CA GLY A 98 -1.17 6.01 11.97
C GLY A 98 -1.25 4.56 11.48
N ASN A 99 -0.13 4.02 10.98
CA ASN A 99 -0.05 2.68 10.38
C ASN A 99 -0.96 2.49 9.14
N ASN A 100 -1.21 3.57 8.39
CA ASN A 100 -1.81 3.46 7.07
C ASN A 100 -0.82 2.80 6.08
N PRO A 101 -1.30 2.14 5.01
CA PRO A 101 -0.42 1.60 3.97
C PRO A 101 0.45 2.69 3.35
N LEU A 102 1.77 2.54 3.44
CA LEU A 102 2.75 3.47 2.88
C LEU A 102 3.68 2.75 1.92
N ASN A 103 4.10 3.45 0.86
CA ASN A 103 5.15 2.98 -0.03
C ASN A 103 6.51 3.60 0.35
N ALA A 104 7.57 3.18 -0.34
CA ALA A 104 8.92 3.63 -0.05
C ALA A 104 9.17 5.12 -0.38
N GLU A 105 8.44 5.70 -1.33
CA GLU A 105 8.52 7.13 -1.67
C GLU A 105 7.91 8.00 -0.57
N ASP A 106 6.75 7.61 -0.05
CA ASP A 106 6.07 8.33 1.04
C ASP A 106 7.00 8.44 2.26
N ILE A 107 7.60 7.30 2.65
CA ILE A 107 8.51 7.22 3.80
C ILE A 107 9.80 8.00 3.53
N SER A 108 10.35 7.92 2.31
CA SER A 108 11.50 8.72 1.87
C SER A 108 11.23 10.22 2.02
N GLY A 109 10.06 10.69 1.57
CA GLY A 109 9.66 12.09 1.65
C GLY A 109 9.62 12.60 3.08
N VAL A 110 9.03 11.83 3.99
CA VAL A 110 8.95 12.18 5.42
C VAL A 110 10.36 12.24 6.06
N MET A 111 11.19 11.21 5.84
CA MET A 111 12.54 11.15 6.42
C MET A 111 13.44 12.27 5.88
N THR A 112 13.38 12.52 4.57
CA THR A 112 14.15 13.59 3.91
C THR A 112 13.74 14.96 4.43
N SER A 113 12.44 15.20 4.59
CA SER A 113 11.92 16.46 5.14
C SER A 113 12.36 16.67 6.59
N LYS A 114 12.25 15.64 7.44
CA LYS A 114 12.63 15.71 8.86
C LYS A 114 14.13 15.88 9.06
N TRP A 115 14.97 15.38 8.15
CA TRP A 115 16.43 15.45 8.26
C TRP A 115 17.09 16.46 7.31
N ALA A 116 16.31 17.29 6.61
CA ALA A 116 16.80 18.24 5.61
C ALA A 116 17.87 19.21 6.15
N MET A 117 17.76 19.59 7.43
CA MET A 117 18.65 20.56 8.08
C MET A 117 19.78 19.90 8.89
N THR A 118 19.96 18.59 8.76
CA THR A 118 20.98 17.86 9.54
C THR A 118 22.36 18.01 8.89
N PRO A 119 23.44 18.15 9.69
CA PRO A 119 24.79 18.32 9.15
C PRO A 119 25.34 17.07 8.45
N PHE A 120 24.69 15.92 8.63
CA PHE A 120 25.10 14.62 8.08
C PHE A 120 23.94 14.00 7.29
N PRO A 121 23.80 14.32 6.00
CA PRO A 121 22.73 13.77 5.18
C PRO A 121 22.88 12.25 5.07
N ARG A 122 21.76 11.55 5.20
CA ARG A 122 21.68 10.10 5.08
C ARG A 122 21.04 9.71 3.77
N ASN A 123 21.40 8.54 3.25
CA ASN A 123 20.71 8.01 2.09
C ASN A 123 19.32 7.49 2.50
N THR A 124 18.30 8.26 2.16
CA THR A 124 16.86 7.94 2.35
C THR A 124 16.18 7.63 1.02
N SER A 125 16.92 7.24 -0.02
CA SER A 125 16.30 6.98 -1.32
C SER A 125 15.21 5.89 -1.23
N PRO A 126 14.15 5.98 -2.04
CA PRO A 126 13.07 5.00 -2.03
C PRO A 126 13.56 3.55 -2.23
N GLU A 127 14.60 3.32 -3.04
CA GLU A 127 15.16 1.99 -3.29
C GLU A 127 15.80 1.39 -2.03
N VAL A 128 16.50 2.22 -1.25
CA VAL A 128 17.10 1.80 0.03
C VAL A 128 16.00 1.48 1.04
N ILE A 129 14.97 2.33 1.12
CA ILE A 129 13.84 2.13 2.02
C ILE A 129 13.06 0.86 1.65
N GLN A 130 12.76 0.64 0.37
CA GLN A 130 12.11 -0.56 -0.15
C GLN A 130 12.87 -1.84 0.24
N ARG A 131 14.20 -1.83 0.09
CA ARG A 131 15.06 -2.94 0.51
C ARG A 131 15.01 -3.16 2.02
N LEU A 132 14.98 -2.09 2.81
CA LEU A 132 14.94 -2.18 4.27
C LEU A 132 13.59 -2.68 4.79
N LEU A 133 12.47 -2.22 4.20
CA LEU A 133 11.10 -2.68 4.48
C LEU A 133 10.96 -4.18 4.23
N SER A 134 11.54 -4.66 3.13
CA SER A 134 11.56 -6.10 2.82
C SER A 134 12.43 -6.92 3.79
N ALA A 135 13.35 -6.27 4.52
CA ALA A 135 14.30 -6.90 5.45
C ALA A 135 14.04 -6.54 6.93
N SER A 136 12.84 -6.06 7.27
CA SER A 136 12.46 -5.57 8.61
C SER A 136 11.46 -6.46 9.34
N ALA A 137 11.56 -7.78 9.20
CA ALA A 137 10.70 -8.75 9.91
C ALA A 137 10.65 -8.52 11.44
N ASN A 138 11.75 -8.05 12.05
CA ASN A 138 11.81 -7.72 13.49
C ASN A 138 10.88 -6.57 13.92
N TYR A 139 10.38 -5.78 12.98
CA TYR A 139 9.41 -4.70 13.21
C TYR A 139 7.98 -5.09 12.81
N CYS A 140 7.76 -6.37 12.46
CA CYS A 140 6.45 -6.89 12.07
C CYS A 140 5.86 -6.15 10.86
N ILE A 141 6.72 -5.72 9.92
CA ILE A 141 6.30 -5.00 8.71
C ILE A 141 6.00 -6.01 7.61
N SER A 142 4.80 -5.95 7.05
CA SER A 142 4.31 -6.82 5.99
C SER A 142 3.94 -6.01 4.75
N ARG A 143 4.18 -6.58 3.57
CA ARG A 143 3.72 -6.02 2.30
C ARG A 143 2.20 -6.19 2.18
N VAL A 144 1.51 -5.12 1.80
CA VAL A 144 0.09 -5.18 1.42
C VAL A 144 0.01 -5.80 0.02
N PRO A 145 -0.80 -6.86 -0.19
CA PRO A 145 -1.01 -7.42 -1.51
C PRO A 145 -1.60 -6.36 -2.45
N ASP A 146 -1.12 -6.34 -3.69
CA ASP A 146 -1.64 -5.44 -4.73
C ASP A 146 -3.11 -5.77 -5.00
N PRO A 147 -4.01 -4.78 -5.18
CA PRO A 147 -5.40 -5.08 -5.51
C PRO A 147 -5.44 -5.89 -6.81
N GLU A 148 -6.01 -7.08 -6.74
CA GLU A 148 -6.14 -7.98 -7.90
C GLU A 148 -6.81 -7.21 -9.06
N PRO A 149 -6.26 -7.23 -10.28
CA PRO A 149 -6.82 -6.47 -11.39
C PRO A 149 -8.26 -6.93 -11.63
N GLU A 150 -9.21 -5.99 -11.57
CA GLU A 150 -10.62 -6.30 -11.81
C GLU A 150 -10.74 -7.04 -13.16
N PRO A 151 -11.51 -8.14 -13.24
CA PRO A 151 -11.67 -8.88 -14.48
C PRO A 151 -12.28 -7.95 -15.53
N VAL A 152 -11.49 -7.60 -16.54
CA VAL A 152 -11.95 -6.84 -17.70
C VAL A 152 -13.15 -7.58 -18.28
N PRO A 153 -14.33 -6.95 -18.42
CA PRO A 153 -15.50 -7.63 -18.96
C PRO A 153 -15.15 -8.16 -20.35
N GLU A 154 -15.21 -9.47 -20.52
CA GLU A 154 -15.00 -10.15 -21.79
C GLU A 154 -15.95 -9.51 -22.83
N PRO A 155 -15.44 -9.03 -23.97
CA PRO A 155 -16.29 -8.38 -24.96
C PRO A 155 -17.39 -9.37 -25.38
N PRO A 156 -18.66 -8.93 -25.48
CA PRO A 156 -19.75 -9.84 -25.79
C PRO A 156 -19.43 -10.56 -27.10
N ALA A 157 -19.45 -11.90 -27.04
CA ALA A 157 -19.32 -12.74 -28.21
C ALA A 157 -20.31 -12.25 -29.28
N VAL A 158 -19.78 -11.81 -30.42
CA VAL A 158 -20.59 -11.42 -31.57
C VAL A 158 -21.31 -12.69 -32.04
N GLU A 159 -22.59 -12.80 -31.69
CA GLU A 159 -23.46 -13.84 -32.24
C GLU A 159 -23.52 -13.64 -33.76
N PRO A 160 -23.23 -14.67 -34.58
CA PRO A 160 -23.36 -14.55 -36.01
C PRO A 160 -24.84 -14.40 -36.37
N SER A 161 -25.16 -13.23 -36.91
CA SER A 161 -26.46 -12.90 -37.49
C SER A 161 -26.91 -13.99 -38.47
N PRO A 162 -28.15 -14.52 -38.38
CA PRO A 162 -28.63 -15.51 -39.33
C PRO A 162 -28.99 -14.80 -40.64
N ALA A 163 -28.13 -14.96 -41.64
CA ALA A 163 -28.45 -14.62 -43.02
C ALA A 163 -29.31 -15.74 -43.64
N MET A 164 -30.56 -15.40 -43.91
CA MET A 164 -31.41 -15.84 -45.03
C MET A 164 -31.22 -17.28 -45.56
N ALA A 165 -32.22 -18.13 -45.35
CA ALA A 165 -32.53 -19.23 -46.26
C ALA A 165 -34.06 -19.41 -46.34
N ASP A 166 -34.64 -18.72 -47.32
CA ASP A 166 -35.96 -19.00 -47.88
C ASP A 166 -35.89 -20.26 -48.74
N ALA A 167 -36.77 -21.24 -48.51
CA ALA A 167 -37.18 -22.20 -49.54
C ALA A 167 -38.44 -22.97 -49.11
N SER A 168 -39.52 -22.59 -49.77
CA SER A 168 -40.81 -23.25 -49.93
C SER A 168 -40.84 -24.78 -49.86
N ALA A 169 -41.88 -25.34 -49.22
CA ALA A 169 -42.62 -26.48 -49.78
C ALA A 169 -44.01 -26.60 -49.13
N GLU A 170 -44.98 -26.44 -50.00
CA GLU A 170 -46.43 -26.59 -49.92
C GLU A 170 -46.90 -28.01 -49.54
N SER A 171 -48.11 -28.07 -48.97
CA SER A 171 -49.12 -29.15 -49.05
C SER A 171 -49.47 -29.90 -47.75
N SER A 172 -50.64 -29.56 -47.21
CA SER A 172 -51.57 -30.49 -46.51
C SER A 172 -52.08 -31.55 -47.51
N PRO A 173 -52.58 -32.73 -47.09
CA PRO A 173 -53.93 -32.80 -46.49
C PRO A 173 -54.20 -33.95 -45.47
N SER A 174 -55.29 -33.74 -44.72
CA SER A 174 -56.36 -34.69 -44.34
C SER A 174 -56.21 -35.87 -43.36
N GLU A 175 -57.27 -35.96 -42.53
CA GLU A 175 -57.97 -37.13 -41.95
C GLU A 175 -57.29 -37.88 -40.79
N GLU A 176 -57.85 -37.84 -39.58
CA GLU A 176 -59.04 -38.55 -39.07
C GLU A 176 -58.80 -40.07 -38.91
N GLY A 177 -58.81 -40.56 -37.67
CA GLY A 177 -58.68 -41.99 -37.38
C GLY A 177 -58.52 -42.30 -35.89
N ALA A 178 -59.59 -42.83 -35.30
CA ALA A 178 -59.73 -43.23 -33.91
C ALA A 178 -59.25 -44.66 -33.63
N GLY A 179 -59.11 -45.00 -32.34
CA GLY A 179 -58.96 -46.36 -31.79
C GLY A 179 -57.63 -46.55 -31.07
N GLU A 180 -57.54 -47.13 -29.88
CA GLU A 180 -58.50 -47.75 -28.95
C GLU A 180 -57.82 -47.79 -27.57
#